data_AF-A0A382SYT7-F1
#
_entry.id   AF-A0A382SYT7-F1
#
_cell.length_a   1.000
_cell.length_b   1.000
_cell.length_c   1.000
_cell.angle_alpha   90.00
_cell.angle_beta   90.00
_cell.angle_gamma   90.00
#
_symmetry.space_group_name_H-M   'P 1'
#
loop_
_entity.id
_entity.type
_entity.pdbx_description
1 polymer ?
#
loop_
_entity_poly.entity_id
_entity_poly.type
_entity_poly.pdbx_seq_one_letter_code
_entity_poly.pdbx_strand_id
1 'polypeptide(L)'
;MNGAEESSDENRFKVLLMISDPGTMALMPKDPWQGVSMPTLISTGTKDFSAVGGQKKSSFQFLVPESLQRSSAPHHYVLIDGADHYLGGLICRTDVPGPPQYEALTIAASTSTIFLNAYVKNDTKAMNSIRFGNLNEATNGKASLTLK
;
A
#
# COMPACT_ATOMS: atom_id res chain seq x y z
N MET A 1 -9.86 -2.87 21.77
CA MET A 1 -10.80 -2.17 20.87
C MET A 1 -10.51 -2.63 19.44
N ASN A 2 -11.55 -2.77 18.62
CA ASN A 2 -11.39 -3.13 17.20
C ASN A 2 -11.29 -1.88 16.31
N GLY A 3 -10.96 -2.05 15.03
CA GLY A 3 -10.82 -0.91 14.10
C GLY A 3 -12.06 -0.02 13.99
N ALA A 4 -13.27 -0.59 14.13
CA ALA A 4 -14.51 0.19 14.04
C ALA A 4 -14.71 1.13 15.25
N GLU A 5 -14.33 0.68 16.46
CA GLU A 5 -14.42 1.47 17.69
C GLU A 5 -13.44 2.65 17.71
N GLU A 6 -12.34 2.57 16.96
CA GLU A 6 -11.33 3.62 16.80
C GLU A 6 -11.50 4.43 15.49
N SER A 7 -12.62 4.23 14.78
CA SER A 7 -12.87 4.98 13.54
C SER A 7 -13.10 6.46 13.82
N SER A 8 -12.75 7.31 12.83
CA SER A 8 -12.89 8.76 12.91
C SER A 8 -14.00 9.22 11.97
N ASP A 9 -14.80 10.20 12.42
CA ASP A 9 -15.80 10.89 11.58
C ASP A 9 -15.16 11.91 10.60
N GLU A 10 -13.82 11.97 10.56
CA GLU A 10 -13.07 12.83 9.65
C GLU A 10 -13.32 12.46 8.18
N ASN A 11 -13.99 13.34 7.45
CA ASN A 11 -14.44 13.11 6.08
C ASN A 11 -13.78 14.04 5.04
N ARG A 12 -12.82 14.89 5.45
CA ARG A 12 -12.09 15.76 4.52
C ARG A 12 -11.09 14.99 3.66
N PHE A 13 -10.59 13.85 4.15
CA PHE A 13 -9.70 12.98 3.38
C PHE A 13 -10.49 12.09 2.43
N LYS A 14 -10.10 12.10 1.16
CA LYS A 14 -10.78 11.30 0.12
C LYS A 14 -10.22 9.89 -0.02
N VAL A 15 -8.96 9.70 0.34
CA VAL A 15 -8.23 8.45 0.13
C VAL A 15 -7.14 8.29 1.19
N LEU A 16 -6.71 7.05 1.39
CA LEU A 16 -5.51 6.68 2.13
C LEU A 16 -4.47 6.10 1.16
N LEU A 17 -3.24 6.61 1.20
CA LEU A 17 -2.12 6.12 0.39
C LEU A 17 -0.97 5.75 1.32
N MET A 18 -0.58 4.47 1.30
CA MET A 18 0.37 3.88 2.23
C MET A 18 1.51 3.26 1.42
N ILE A 19 2.73 3.76 1.61
CA ILE A 19 3.91 3.33 0.84
C ILE A 19 4.92 2.76 1.83
N SER A 20 5.21 1.47 1.71
CA SER A 20 6.07 0.74 2.64
C SER A 20 5.68 1.03 4.10
N ASP A 21 4.39 1.03 4.40
CA ASP A 21 3.92 1.43 5.72
C ASP A 21 4.49 0.50 6.81
N PRO A 22 4.83 1.00 8.01
CA PRO A 22 5.10 0.11 9.13
C PRO A 22 3.97 -0.91 9.27
N GLY A 23 4.34 -2.18 9.41
CA GLY A 23 3.41 -3.22 9.84
C GLY A 23 2.66 -2.83 11.13
N THR A 24 1.66 -3.62 11.53
CA THR A 24 0.88 -3.42 12.77
C THR A 24 1.74 -2.96 13.94
N MET A 25 1.69 -1.66 14.22
CA MET A 25 2.37 -1.08 15.37
C MET A 25 1.62 -1.45 16.64
N ALA A 26 2.30 -1.46 17.78
CA ALA A 26 1.69 -1.79 19.07
C ALA A 26 0.48 -0.92 19.45
N LEU A 27 0.32 0.24 18.80
CA LEU A 27 -0.78 1.18 19.00
C LEU A 27 -1.99 0.94 18.08
N MET A 28 -1.92 -0.01 17.15
CA MET A 28 -3.03 -0.29 16.23
C MET A 28 -4.13 -1.13 16.89
N PRO A 29 -5.42 -0.83 16.62
CA PRO A 29 -6.52 -1.65 17.13
C PRO A 29 -6.50 -3.05 16.53
N LYS A 30 -7.24 -3.97 17.16
CA LYS A 30 -7.49 -5.29 16.59
C LYS A 30 -8.32 -5.13 15.31
N ASP A 31 -7.94 -5.80 14.22
CA ASP A 31 -8.64 -5.72 12.93
C ASP A 31 -8.84 -4.26 12.42
N PRO A 32 -7.74 -3.49 12.23
CA PRO A 32 -7.81 -2.05 11.96
C PRO A 32 -8.58 -1.72 10.68
N TRP A 33 -8.57 -2.62 9.72
CA TRP A 33 -9.26 -2.50 8.43
C TRP A 33 -10.78 -2.40 8.54
N GLN A 34 -11.39 -2.82 9.64
CA GLN A 34 -12.83 -2.64 9.83
C GLN A 34 -13.23 -1.16 9.98
N GLY A 35 -12.33 -0.31 10.47
CA GLY A 35 -12.56 1.13 10.62
C GLY A 35 -12.19 1.97 9.41
N VAL A 36 -11.50 1.40 8.42
CA VAL A 36 -11.07 2.13 7.22
C VAL A 36 -12.22 2.14 6.21
N SER A 37 -12.88 3.29 6.08
CA SER A 37 -14.07 3.47 5.24
C SER A 37 -13.82 4.34 4.00
N MET A 38 -12.57 4.54 3.61
CA MET A 38 -12.18 5.30 2.43
C MET A 38 -11.34 4.46 1.46
N PRO A 39 -11.36 4.76 0.14
CA PRO A 39 -10.49 4.10 -0.81
C PRO A 39 -9.04 4.14 -0.32
N THR A 40 -8.39 2.98 -0.33
CA THR A 40 -7.03 2.85 0.19
C THR A 40 -6.14 2.19 -0.85
N LEU A 41 -4.92 2.70 -1.02
CA LEU A 41 -3.84 2.00 -1.71
C LEU A 41 -2.69 1.74 -0.76
N ILE A 42 -2.24 0.49 -0.72
CA ILE A 42 -1.02 0.07 -0.04
C ILE A 42 -0.04 -0.42 -1.11
N SER A 43 1.19 0.07 -1.08
CA SER A 43 2.30 -0.45 -1.89
C SER A 43 3.41 -0.94 -0.98
N THR A 44 3.88 -2.16 -1.22
CA THR A 44 5.01 -2.76 -0.48
C THR A 44 5.73 -3.78 -1.36
N GLY A 45 6.80 -4.39 -0.83
CA GLY A 45 7.66 -5.32 -1.54
C GLY A 45 7.78 -6.69 -0.88
N THR A 46 8.15 -7.71 -1.65
CA THR A 46 8.38 -9.06 -1.11
C THR A 46 9.60 -9.16 -0.18
N LYS A 47 10.44 -8.11 -0.12
CA LYS A 47 11.58 -7.97 0.80
C LYS A 47 11.43 -6.82 1.78
N ASP A 48 10.22 -6.27 1.91
CA ASP A 48 9.91 -5.25 2.90
C ASP A 48 9.81 -5.87 4.30
N PHE A 49 10.94 -5.87 5.00
CA PHE A 49 11.06 -6.43 6.34
C PHE A 49 11.53 -5.40 7.38
N SER A 50 11.34 -4.08 7.15
CA SER A 50 11.81 -3.09 8.12
C SER A 50 10.76 -2.79 9.18
N ALA A 51 11.18 -2.70 10.44
CA ALA A 51 10.41 -2.00 11.47
C ALA A 51 10.85 -0.53 11.47
N VAL A 52 9.90 0.41 11.39
CA VAL A 52 10.19 1.84 11.48
C VAL A 52 10.98 2.12 12.77
N GLY A 53 12.14 2.79 12.62
CA GLY A 53 12.99 3.19 13.73
C GLY A 53 13.92 2.11 14.31
N GLY A 54 13.95 0.90 13.76
CA GLY A 54 14.79 -0.20 14.25
C GLY A 54 15.77 -0.76 13.22
N GLN A 55 16.92 -1.26 13.67
CA GLN A 55 17.82 -2.09 12.84
C GLN A 55 17.33 -3.54 12.70
N LYS A 56 16.23 -3.91 13.35
CA LYS A 56 15.70 -5.27 13.36
C LYS A 56 14.76 -5.51 12.19
N LYS A 57 14.92 -6.67 11.55
CA LYS A 57 13.95 -7.17 10.58
C LYS A 57 12.64 -7.51 11.30
N SER A 58 11.54 -6.99 10.78
CA SER A 58 10.16 -7.31 11.17
C SER A 58 9.41 -7.77 9.95
N SER A 59 8.50 -8.74 10.07
CA SER A 59 7.58 -9.01 8.96
C SER A 59 6.69 -7.78 8.73
N PHE A 60 6.41 -7.46 7.46
CA PHE A 60 5.35 -6.52 7.13
C PHE A 60 4.02 -7.11 7.60
N GLN A 61 3.30 -6.37 8.45
CA GLN A 61 2.07 -6.85 9.09
C GLN A 61 0.83 -6.05 8.65
N PHE A 62 1.00 -4.93 7.94
CA PHE A 62 -0.11 -4.08 7.51
C PHE A 62 -0.60 -4.45 6.10
N LEU A 63 -0.90 -5.74 5.95
CA LEU A 63 -1.46 -6.34 4.75
C LEU A 63 -2.98 -6.17 4.79
N VAL A 64 -3.62 -5.95 3.63
CA VAL A 64 -5.08 -6.13 3.56
C VAL A 64 -5.37 -7.61 3.81
N PRO A 65 -6.17 -7.99 4.82
CA PRO A 65 -6.36 -9.38 5.19
C PRO A 65 -6.92 -10.18 4.02
N GLU A 66 -6.35 -11.35 3.73
CA GLU A 66 -6.89 -12.21 2.66
C GLU A 66 -8.34 -12.62 2.93
N SER A 67 -8.67 -12.79 4.21
CA SER A 67 -10.01 -13.09 4.73
C SER A 67 -11.01 -11.93 4.62
N LEU A 68 -10.55 -10.72 4.30
CA LEU A 68 -11.44 -9.58 4.05
C LEU A 68 -12.19 -9.82 2.73
N GLN A 69 -13.41 -10.34 2.84
CA GLN A 69 -14.28 -10.61 1.68
C GLN A 69 -15.12 -9.40 1.26
N ARG A 70 -15.36 -8.48 2.21
CA ARG A 70 -16.10 -7.24 1.98
C ARG A 70 -15.50 -6.12 2.82
N SER A 71 -15.21 -5.01 2.17
CA SER A 71 -14.85 -3.76 2.81
C SER A 71 -15.95 -2.72 2.57
N SER A 72 -16.06 -1.74 3.46
CA SER A 72 -16.91 -0.56 3.27
C SER A 72 -16.35 0.38 2.18
N ALA A 73 -15.09 0.21 1.80
CA ALA A 73 -14.43 0.97 0.74
C ALA A 73 -13.39 0.11 -0.03
N PRO A 74 -13.07 0.44 -1.30
CA PRO A 74 -12.15 -0.37 -2.10
C PRO A 74 -10.72 -0.29 -1.56
N HIS A 75 -10.11 -1.44 -1.28
CA HIS A 75 -8.73 -1.54 -0.82
C HIS A 75 -7.84 -2.16 -1.91
N HIS A 76 -6.86 -1.39 -2.38
CA HIS A 76 -5.92 -1.73 -3.43
C HIS A 76 -4.59 -2.11 -2.80
N TYR A 77 -4.10 -3.31 -3.10
CA TYR A 77 -2.83 -3.82 -2.59
C TYR A 77 -1.86 -4.06 -3.75
N VAL A 78 -0.78 -3.29 -3.79
CA VAL A 78 0.30 -3.39 -4.77
C VAL A 78 1.50 -4.09 -4.13
N LEU A 79 1.85 -5.27 -4.65
CA LEU A 79 3.02 -6.03 -4.23
C LEU A 79 4.09 -5.98 -5.32
N ILE A 80 5.29 -5.50 -5.00
CA ILE A 80 6.41 -5.38 -5.92
C ILE A 80 7.47 -6.43 -5.60
N ASP A 81 7.83 -7.26 -6.58
CA ASP A 81 8.81 -8.32 -6.38
C ASP A 81 10.21 -7.74 -6.11
N GLY A 82 10.86 -8.27 -5.07
CA GLY A 82 12.22 -7.92 -4.66
C GLY A 82 12.38 -6.57 -3.98
N ALA A 83 11.34 -5.72 -3.96
CA ALA A 83 11.40 -4.41 -3.34
C ALA A 83 11.58 -4.51 -1.82
N ASP A 84 12.47 -3.69 -1.28
CA ASP A 84 12.62 -3.50 0.16
C ASP A 84 11.88 -2.26 0.66
N HIS A 85 11.84 -2.09 1.98
CA HIS A 85 11.14 -1.01 2.65
C HIS A 85 11.49 0.40 2.13
N TYR A 86 12.76 0.61 1.79
CA TYR A 86 13.31 1.92 1.43
C TYR A 86 13.60 2.04 -0.07
N LEU A 87 13.19 1.06 -0.86
CA LEU A 87 13.44 0.96 -2.29
C LEU A 87 14.92 1.12 -2.66
N GLY A 88 15.80 0.43 -1.92
CA GLY A 88 17.25 0.57 -2.10
C GLY A 88 17.79 1.96 -1.73
N GLY A 89 17.10 2.64 -0.81
CA GLY A 89 17.49 3.93 -0.26
C GLY A 89 16.98 5.16 -1.00
N LEU A 90 16.01 4.95 -1.89
CA LEU A 90 15.38 6.01 -2.68
C LEU A 90 14.29 6.77 -1.91
N ILE A 91 13.78 6.21 -0.81
CA ILE A 91 12.82 6.88 0.09
C ILE A 91 13.31 6.82 1.54
N CYS A 92 13.02 7.87 2.32
CA CYS A 92 13.23 8.01 3.77
C CYS A 92 14.65 7.85 4.33
N ARG A 93 15.47 6.91 3.85
CA ARG A 93 16.82 6.58 4.34
C ARG A 93 17.75 6.28 3.16
N THR A 94 18.80 7.07 2.97
CA THR A 94 19.76 6.89 1.88
C THR A 94 20.94 5.97 2.22
N ASP A 95 21.02 5.50 3.46
CA ASP A 95 22.14 4.72 4.01
C ASP A 95 21.83 3.21 4.15
N VAL A 96 20.75 2.76 3.51
CA VAL A 96 20.37 1.35 3.53
C VAL A 96 21.26 0.54 2.57
N PRO A 97 21.59 -0.73 2.89
CA PRO A 97 22.40 -1.56 2.00
C PRO A 97 21.67 -1.94 0.70
N GLY A 98 22.41 -2.07 -0.39
CA GLY A 98 21.91 -2.55 -1.68
C GLY A 98 21.88 -1.48 -2.76
N PRO A 99 21.64 -1.87 -4.02
CA PRO A 99 21.50 -0.91 -5.11
C PRO A 99 20.14 -0.19 -5.03
N PRO A 100 20.05 1.07 -5.50
CA PRO A 100 18.77 1.77 -5.68
C PRO A 100 17.76 0.97 -6.53
N GLN A 101 16.50 0.93 -6.10
CA GLN A 101 15.43 0.16 -6.76
C GLN A 101 14.50 1.07 -7.58
N TYR A 102 15.04 1.70 -8.63
CA TYR A 102 14.31 2.67 -9.46
C TYR A 102 13.07 2.11 -10.14
N GLU A 103 13.10 0.84 -10.57
CA GLU A 103 11.94 0.19 -11.18
C GLU A 103 10.79 0.06 -10.17
N ALA A 104 11.09 -0.38 -8.95
CA ALA A 104 10.10 -0.48 -7.87
C ALA A 104 9.53 0.91 -7.51
N LEU A 105 10.38 1.94 -7.43
CA LEU A 105 9.93 3.32 -7.22
C LEU A 105 8.99 3.78 -8.35
N THR A 106 9.32 3.47 -9.60
CA THR A 106 8.50 3.83 -10.76
C THR A 106 7.13 3.15 -10.70
N ILE A 107 7.09 1.87 -10.34
CA ILE A 107 5.84 1.12 -10.17
C ILE A 107 5.00 1.72 -9.04
N ALA A 108 5.58 1.95 -7.86
CA ALA A 108 4.89 2.53 -6.71
C ALA A 108 4.34 3.94 -7.02
N ALA A 109 5.15 4.80 -7.66
CA ALA A 109 4.74 6.15 -8.02
C ALA A 109 3.66 6.17 -9.11
N SER A 110 3.77 5.31 -10.13
CA SER A 110 2.80 5.23 -11.23
C SER A 110 1.45 4.72 -10.72
N THR A 111 1.45 3.65 -9.94
CA THR A 111 0.22 3.09 -9.35
C THR A 111 -0.43 4.07 -8.37
N SER A 112 0.35 4.77 -7.54
CA SER A 112 -0.14 5.86 -6.68
C SER A 112 -0.81 6.96 -7.49
N THR A 113 -0.20 7.39 -8.59
CA THR A 113 -0.75 8.44 -9.45
C THR A 113 -2.06 8.01 -10.12
N ILE A 114 -2.14 6.77 -10.60
CA ILE A 114 -3.36 6.20 -11.17
C ILE A 114 -4.47 6.17 -10.10
N PHE A 115 -4.16 5.70 -8.90
CA PHE A 115 -5.11 5.66 -7.79
C PHE A 115 -5.63 7.05 -7.40
N LEU A 116 -4.73 8.04 -7.27
CA LEU A 116 -5.12 9.42 -6.99
C LEU A 116 -5.98 10.01 -8.12
N ASN A 117 -5.64 9.78 -9.38
CA ASN A 117 -6.47 10.24 -10.50
C ASN A 117 -7.85 9.58 -10.47
N ALA A 118 -7.94 8.29 -10.14
CA ALA A 118 -9.21 7.56 -10.06
C ALA A 118 -10.13 8.13 -8.98
N TYR A 119 -9.65 8.30 -7.74
CA TYR A 119 -10.51 8.63 -6.59
C TYR A 119 -10.54 10.11 -6.21
N VAL A 120 -9.50 10.88 -6.53
CA VAL A 120 -9.45 12.32 -6.21
C VAL A 120 -9.98 13.16 -7.38
N LYS A 121 -9.59 12.80 -8.61
CA LYS A 121 -9.97 13.53 -9.83
C LYS A 121 -11.19 12.93 -10.55
N ASN A 122 -11.68 11.77 -10.12
CA ASN A 122 -12.75 11.03 -10.79
C ASN A 122 -12.44 10.73 -12.27
N ASP A 123 -11.18 10.44 -12.58
CA ASP A 123 -10.77 10.07 -13.93
C ASP A 123 -11.23 8.64 -14.26
N THR A 124 -12.16 8.52 -15.21
CA THR A 124 -12.75 7.24 -15.61
C THR A 124 -11.72 6.27 -16.20
N LYS A 125 -10.70 6.75 -16.91
CA LYS A 125 -9.65 5.88 -17.45
C LYS A 125 -8.79 5.33 -16.32
N ALA A 126 -8.41 6.18 -15.37
CA ALA A 126 -7.66 5.76 -14.20
C ALA A 126 -8.46 4.78 -13.33
N MET A 127 -9.77 5.02 -13.18
CA MET A 127 -10.68 4.10 -12.48
C MET A 127 -10.72 2.72 -13.15
N ASN A 128 -10.80 2.68 -14.48
CA ASN A 128 -10.74 1.42 -15.21
C ASN A 128 -9.38 0.73 -15.06
N SER A 129 -8.28 1.48 -15.15
CA SER A 129 -6.93 0.94 -14.97
C SER A 129 -6.73 0.32 -13.60
N ILE A 130 -7.15 0.98 -12.52
CA ILE A 130 -6.92 0.48 -11.15
C ILE A 130 -7.86 -0.68 -10.77
N ARG A 131 -9.05 -0.78 -11.37
CA ARG A 131 -10.01 -1.85 -11.04
C ARG A 131 -9.91 -3.08 -11.94
N PHE A 132 -9.53 -2.89 -13.20
CA PHE A 132 -9.59 -3.93 -14.22
C PHE A 132 -8.27 -4.11 -14.99
N GLY A 133 -7.28 -3.25 -14.77
CA GLY A 133 -5.96 -3.40 -15.38
C GLY A 133 -5.19 -4.59 -14.82
N ASN A 134 -4.27 -5.11 -15.63
CA ASN A 134 -3.38 -6.19 -15.23
C ASN A 134 -1.98 -5.63 -14.96
N LEU A 135 -1.70 -5.25 -13.71
CA LEU A 135 -0.39 -4.72 -13.32
C LEU A 135 0.73 -5.75 -13.53
N ASN A 136 0.42 -7.03 -13.40
CA ASN A 136 1.39 -8.10 -13.61
C ASN A 136 1.87 -8.16 -15.05
N GLU A 137 0.95 -8.11 -16.00
CA GLU A 137 1.29 -8.04 -17.43
C GLU A 137 2.00 -6.72 -17.78
N ALA A 138 1.49 -5.59 -17.29
CA ALA A 138 2.08 -4.27 -17.53
C ALA A 138 3.51 -4.12 -17.00
N THR A 139 3.91 -4.96 -16.05
CA THR A 139 5.23 -4.94 -15.41
C THR A 139 6.03 -6.22 -15.69
N ASN A 140 5.65 -7.05 -16.67
CA ASN A 140 6.33 -8.31 -17.01
C ASN A 140 6.58 -9.21 -15.77
N GLY A 141 5.60 -9.30 -14.88
CA GLY A 141 5.66 -10.12 -13.68
C GLY A 141 6.29 -9.44 -12.45
N LYS A 142 6.72 -8.17 -12.54
CA LYS A 142 7.41 -7.48 -11.44
C LYS A 142 6.52 -6.96 -10.33
N ALA A 143 5.23 -6.80 -10.58
CA ALA A 143 4.28 -6.41 -9.56
C ALA A 143 2.90 -7.07 -9.74
N SER A 144 2.09 -7.05 -8.70
CA SER A 144 0.68 -7.42 -8.75
C SER A 144 -0.17 -6.38 -8.05
N LEU A 145 -1.43 -6.26 -8.48
CA LEU A 145 -2.44 -5.42 -7.86
C LEU A 145 -3.62 -6.31 -7.49
N THR A 146 -4.02 -6.29 -6.22
CA THR A 146 -5.22 -6.98 -5.73
C THR A 146 -6.21 -5.96 -5.20
N LEU A 147 -7.47 -6.08 -5.61
CA LEU A 147 -8.59 -5.30 -5.07
C LEU A 147 -9.39 -6.16 -4.09
N LYS A 148 -9.69 -5.59 -2.91
CA LYS A 148 -10.55 -6.17 -1.87
C LYS A 148 -11.72 -5.23 -1.56
#